data_AF-A0A2X2CD51-F1
#
_entry.id   AF-A0A2X2CD51-F1
#
_cell.length_a   1.000
_cell.length_b   1.000
_cell.length_c   1.000
_cell.angle_alpha   90.00
_cell.angle_beta   90.00
_cell.angle_gamma   90.00
#
_symmetry.space_group_name_H-M   'P 1'
#
loop_
_entity.id
_entity.type
_entity.pdbx_description
1 polymer ?
#
loop_
_entity_poly.entity_id
_entity_poly.type
_entity_poly.pdbx_seq_one_letter_code
_entity_poly.pdbx_strand_id
1 'polypeptide(L)' 'MRLFLPQSKGDRENLGTSHYAPALKRLFPVQAYLDWISVTGIARGAGLDHWGHLSDEALHPGSLISLLR' A
#
# COMPACT_ATOMS: atom_id res chain seq x y z
N MET A 1 -0.36 -18.22 6.39
CA MET A 1 -0.03 -18.31 4.95
C MET A 1 1.46 -18.02 4.79
N ARG A 2 2.13 -18.56 3.75
CA ARG A 2 3.55 -18.28 3.47
C ARG A 2 3.66 -17.62 2.10
N LEU A 3 4.39 -16.53 2.02
CA LEU A 3 4.65 -15.79 0.78
C LEU A 3 6.12 -15.98 0.42
N PHE A 4 6.38 -16.50 -0.78
CA PHE A 4 7.72 -16.52 -1.34
C PHE A 4 7.96 -15.24 -2.13
N LEU A 5 9.01 -14.51 -1.76
CA LEU A 5 9.50 -13.36 -2.49
C LEU A 5 10.78 -13.78 -3.24
N PRO A 6 10.77 -13.82 -4.58
CA PRO A 6 11.95 -14.22 -5.36
C PRO A 6 13.06 -13.17 -5.28
N GLN A 7 12.72 -11.93 -4.93
CA GLN A 7 13.66 -10.83 -4.73
C GLN A 7 13.24 -10.01 -3.52
N SER A 8 14.20 -9.60 -2.70
CA SER A 8 13.97 -8.66 -1.60
C SER A 8 15.13 -7.69 -1.50
N LYS A 9 14.91 -6.52 -0.90
CA LYS A 9 15.94 -5.48 -0.75
C LYS A 9 17.21 -5.97 -0.02
N GLY A 10 17.08 -6.97 0.85
CA GLY A 10 18.20 -7.56 1.59
C GLY A 10 18.80 -8.81 0.94
N ASP A 11 18.19 -9.34 -0.10
CA ASP A 11 18.60 -10.59 -0.75
C ASP A 11 19.68 -10.32 -1.79
N ARG A 12 20.93 -10.24 -1.34
CA ARG A 12 22.09 -9.95 -2.19
C ARG A 12 22.43 -11.08 -3.16
N GLU A 13 22.17 -12.32 -2.75
CA GLU A 13 22.49 -13.52 -3.52
C GLU A 13 21.31 -13.96 -4.42
N ASN A 14 20.19 -13.21 -4.40
CA ASN A 14 18.99 -13.45 -5.21
C ASN A 14 18.45 -14.89 -5.04
N LEU A 15 18.56 -15.44 -3.84
CA LEU A 15 18.12 -16.80 -3.50
C LEU A 15 16.60 -16.87 -3.23
N GLY A 16 15.97 -15.71 -3.08
CA GLY A 16 14.60 -15.57 -2.64
C GLY A 16 14.43 -15.91 -1.16
N THR A 17 13.31 -15.48 -0.59
CA THR A 17 13.00 -15.76 0.81
C THR A 17 11.51 -16.00 1.02
N SER A 18 11.20 -16.87 1.97
CA SER A 18 9.82 -17.18 2.35
C SER A 18 9.48 -16.48 3.66
N HIS A 19 8.47 -15.61 3.63
CA HIS A 19 7.97 -14.94 4.81
C HIS A 19 6.68 -15.61 5.30
N TYR A 20 6.58 -15.77 6.61
CA TYR A 20 5.33 -16.15 7.23
C TYR A 20 4.41 -14.93 7.30
N ALA A 21 3.28 -15.01 6.60
CA ALA A 21 2.23 -14.01 6.57
C ALA A 21 0.95 -14.64 7.15
N PRO A 22 0.78 -14.64 8.47
CA PRO A 22 -0.47 -15.08 9.07
C PRO A 22 -1.57 -14.08 8.70
N ALA A 23 -2.80 -14.58 8.52
CA ALA A 23 -3.95 -13.69 8.44
C ALA A 23 -4.04 -12.89 9.75
N LEU A 24 -4.17 -11.57 9.63
CA LEU A 24 -4.41 -10.72 10.78
C LEU A 24 -5.73 -11.12 11.43
N LYS A 25 -5.82 -11.19 12.76
CA LYS A 25 -7.09 -11.57 13.43
C LYS A 25 -8.09 -10.41 13.47
N ARG A 26 -7.59 -9.18 13.39
CA ARG A 26 -8.32 -7.90 13.48
C ARG A 26 -7.57 -6.85 12.66
N LEU A 27 -8.25 -5.77 12.26
CA LEU A 27 -7.68 -4.67 11.47
C LEU A 27 -7.13 -5.16 10.13
N PHE A 28 -7.95 -5.91 9.38
CA PHE A 28 -7.60 -6.36 8.03
C PHE A 28 -7.40 -5.13 7.14
N PRO A 29 -6.18 -4.80 6.69
CA PRO A 29 -5.92 -3.60 5.92
C PRO A 29 -6.72 -3.59 4.62
N VAL A 30 -6.91 -4.79 4.04
CA VAL A 30 -7.74 -5.00 2.84
C VAL A 30 -9.19 -4.66 3.12
N GLN A 31 -9.78 -5.17 4.21
CA GLN A 31 -11.18 -4.88 4.53
C GLN A 31 -11.39 -3.39 4.84
N ALA A 32 -10.52 -2.81 5.68
CA ALA A 32 -10.58 -1.39 6.01
C ALA A 32 -10.45 -0.49 4.77
N TYR A 33 -9.56 -0.87 3.83
CA TYR A 33 -9.42 -0.17 2.55
C TYR A 33 -10.65 -0.32 1.65
N LEU A 34 -11.22 -1.52 1.56
CA LEU A 34 -12.44 -1.76 0.79
C LEU A 34 -13.64 -1.00 1.37
N ASP A 35 -13.79 -0.99 2.69
CA ASP A 35 -14.82 -0.22 3.39
C ASP A 35 -14.64 1.29 3.11
N TRP A 36 -13.40 1.78 3.16
CA TRP A 36 -13.08 3.17 2.85
C TRP A 36 -13.40 3.54 1.40
N ILE A 37 -13.01 2.74 0.41
CA ILE A 37 -13.39 2.97 -1.00
C ILE A 37 -14.90 2.95 -1.15
N SER A 38 -15.57 1.98 -0.52
CA SER A 38 -17.03 1.83 -0.61
C SER A 38 -17.77 3.04 -0.06
N VAL A 39 -17.28 3.65 1.01
CA VAL A 39 -17.89 4.84 1.63
C VAL A 39 -17.51 6.12 0.88
N THR A 40 -16.28 6.23 0.37
CA THR A 40 -15.80 7.45 -0.30
C THR A 40 -16.23 7.56 -1.75
N GLY A 41 -16.58 6.45 -2.41
CA GLY A 41 -16.92 6.43 -3.84
C GLY A 41 -15.74 6.75 -4.76
N ILE A 42 -14.51 6.80 -4.22
CA ILE A 42 -13.30 7.14 -4.96
C ILE A 42 -12.79 5.88 -5.66
N ALA A 43 -13.21 5.70 -6.92
CA ALA A 43 -12.82 4.55 -7.74
C ALA A 43 -11.46 4.71 -8.44
N ARG A 44 -10.87 5.92 -8.44
CA ARG A 44 -9.57 6.24 -9.06
C ARG A 44 -8.73 7.09 -8.12
N GLY A 45 -7.41 6.98 -8.24
CA GLY A 45 -6.47 7.68 -7.36
C GLY A 45 -6.70 9.19 -7.35
N ALA A 46 -7.06 9.72 -6.19
CA ALA A 46 -7.04 11.14 -5.88
C ALA A 46 -5.65 11.50 -5.33
N GLY A 47 -5.14 12.67 -5.67
CA GLY A 47 -3.98 13.23 -5.00
C GLY A 47 -4.34 13.59 -3.56
N LEU A 48 -3.39 13.42 -2.65
CA LEU A 48 -3.52 13.82 -1.26
C LEU A 48 -2.42 14.84 -0.95
N ASP A 49 -2.80 15.99 -0.40
CA ASP A 49 -1.83 16.94 0.13
C ASP A 49 -1.37 16.52 1.54
N HIS A 50 -0.36 17.22 2.08
CA HIS A 50 0.18 16.96 3.42
C HIS A 50 -0.77 17.34 4.58
N TRP A 51 -1.88 18.01 4.29
CA TRP A 51 -2.94 18.33 5.25
C TRP A 51 -4.12 17.35 5.18
N GLY A 52 -4.11 16.42 4.21
CA GLY A 52 -5.16 15.42 4.03
C GLY A 52 -6.31 15.88 3.14
N HIS A 53 -6.16 16.97 2.39
CA HIS A 53 -7.14 17.34 1.35
C HIS A 53 -6.98 16.44 0.12
N LEU A 54 -8.11 16.07 -0.46
CA LEU A 54 -8.20 15.28 -1.68
C LEU A 54 -8.25 16.21 -2.90
N SER A 55 -7.45 15.91 -3.92
CA SER A 55 -7.53 16.54 -5.23
C SER A 55 -8.19 15.63 -6.25
N ASP A 56 -8.93 16.21 -7.19
CA ASP A 56 -9.52 15.48 -8.33
C ASP A 56 -8.46 14.95 -9.30
N GLU A 57 -7.24 15.51 -9.26
CA GLU A 57 -6.09 15.05 -10.03
C GLU A 57 -5.32 13.97 -9.27
N ALA A 58 -4.85 12.95 -9.97
CA ALA A 58 -4.04 11.89 -9.39
C ALA A 58 -2.66 12.42 -8.94
N LEU A 59 -2.13 11.84 -7.86
CA LEU A 59 -0.78 12.14 -7.39
C LEU A 59 0.26 11.79 -8.48
N HIS A 60 1.16 12.72 -8.79
CA HIS A 60 2.30 12.43 -9.64
C HIS A 60 3.18 11.33 -9.00
N PRO A 61 3.52 10.23 -9.69
CA PRO A 61 4.23 9.09 -9.08
C PRO A 61 5.55 9.46 -8.37
N GLY A 62 6.27 10.46 -8.89
CA GLY A 62 7.52 10.95 -8.30
C GLY A 62 7.36 11.68 -6.96
N SER A 63 6.14 12.10 -6.61
CA SER A 63 5.87 12.89 -5.40
C SER A 63 5.66 12.04 -4.15
N LEU A 64 5.49 10.72 -4.31
CA LEU A 64 5.21 9.79 -3.20
C LEU A 64 6.33 9.79 -2.15
N ILE A 65 7.59 9.83 -2.57
CA ILE A 65 8.74 9.79 -1.67
C ILE A 65 8.77 11.03 -0.76
N SER A 66 8.36 12.19 -1.26
CA SER A 66 8.34 13.43 -0.49
C SER A 66 7.22 13.45 0.56
N LEU A 67 6.11 12.75 0.33
CA LEU A 67 5.01 12.63 1.30
C LEU A 67 5.28 11.60 2.40
N LEU A 68 6.14 10.62 2.15
CA LEU A 68 6.48 9.54 3.10
C LEU A 68 7.73 9.85 3.94
N ARG A 69 8.35 11.02 3.74
CA ARG A 69 9.43 11.54 4.57
C ARG A 69 8.87 12.35 5.73
#